data_AF-A0A822GCD0-F1
#
_entry.id   AF-A0A822GCD0-F1
#
_cell.length_a   1.000
_cell.length_b   1.000
_cell.length_c   1.000
_cell.angle_alpha   90.00
_cell.angle_beta   90.00
_cell.angle_gamma   90.00
#
_symmetry.space_group_name_H-M   'P 1'
#
loop_
_entity.id
_entity.type
_entity.pdbx_description
1 polymer ?
#
loop_
_entity_poly.entity_id
_entity_poly.type
_entity_poly.pdbx_seq_one_letter_code
_entity_poly.pdbx_strand_id
1 'polypeptide(L)'
;VVVECPSTGIKQTFPCNNWLADDEGDKRIERRLKEDTLLRKIYLSATPWHIWIYTSDKKGASTNAQAILVLYGSNGKSKNIKLERNSNTFQQGYCDQFEADIYDIGVPWKLRVSLDKESLSASWHLDRV
;
A
#
# COMPACT_ATOMS: atom_id res chain seq x y z
N VAL A 1 -12.41 22.92 3.65
CA VAL A 1 -12.29 21.47 3.43
C VAL A 1 -10.85 21.13 3.10
N VAL A 2 -10.33 20.02 3.61
CA VAL A 2 -8.98 19.55 3.32
C VAL A 2 -9.10 18.14 2.76
N VAL A 3 -8.46 17.89 1.62
CA VAL A 3 -8.48 16.60 0.92
C VAL A 3 -7.05 16.09 0.84
N GLU A 4 -6.85 14.85 1.28
CA GLU A 4 -5.57 14.15 1.24
C GLU A 4 -5.64 13.07 0.15
N CYS A 5 -4.69 13.09 -0.78
CA CYS A 5 -4.59 12.10 -1.86
C CYS A 5 -3.37 11.20 -1.63
N PRO A 6 -3.54 10.00 -1.04
CA PRO A 6 -2.42 9.16 -0.63
C PRO A 6 -1.51 8.69 -1.77
N SER A 7 -2.11 8.45 -2.95
CA SER A 7 -1.40 7.98 -4.14
C SER A 7 -0.48 9.02 -4.77
N THR A 8 -0.75 10.30 -4.58
CA THR A 8 0.11 11.40 -5.05
C THR A 8 0.88 12.07 -3.92
N GLY A 9 0.58 11.78 -2.66
CA GLY A 9 1.12 12.48 -1.49
C GLY A 9 0.77 13.96 -1.47
N ILE A 10 -0.37 14.35 -2.06
CA ILE A 10 -0.78 15.76 -2.16
C ILE A 10 -1.94 16.01 -1.20
N LYS A 11 -1.77 17.02 -0.35
CA LYS A 11 -2.82 17.55 0.52
C LYS A 11 -3.29 18.90 -0.02
N GLN A 12 -4.54 18.94 -0.46
CA GLN A 12 -5.18 20.11 -1.06
C GLN A 12 -6.12 20.78 -0.06
N THR A 13 -6.15 22.11 -0.06
CA THR A 13 -7.04 22.89 0.79
C THR A 13 -8.04 23.66 -0.07
N PHE A 14 -9.30 23.62 0.35
CA PHE A 14 -10.41 24.32 -0.28
C PHE A 14 -11.03 25.23 0.79
N PRO A 15 -10.59 26.50 0.89
CA PRO A 15 -11.15 27.45 1.84
C PRO A 15 -12.61 27.73 1.53
N CYS A 16 -13.48 27.62 2.54
CA CYS A 16 -14.89 28.00 2.40
C CYS A 16 -15.09 29.48 2.76
N ASN A 17 -14.44 29.92 3.84
CA ASN A 17 -14.52 31.28 4.40
C ASN A 17 -15.95 31.80 4.63
N ASN A 18 -16.92 30.90 4.75
CA ASN A 18 -18.32 31.19 5.01
C ASN A 18 -18.98 30.00 5.73
N TRP A 19 -20.06 30.29 6.43
CA TRP A 19 -20.98 29.30 6.96
C TRP A 19 -21.68 28.53 5.84
N LEU A 20 -21.92 27.24 6.08
CA LEU A 20 -22.70 26.33 5.22
C LEU A 20 -23.99 25.93 5.95
N ALA A 21 -24.75 26.93 6.37
CA ALA A 21 -25.94 26.77 7.18
C ALA A 21 -27.08 27.63 6.59
N ASP A 22 -28.33 27.29 6.86
CA ASP A 22 -29.52 28.01 6.40
C ASP A 22 -29.99 29.09 7.40
N ASP A 23 -29.41 29.13 8.59
CA ASP A 23 -29.65 30.08 9.65
C ASP A 23 -28.49 31.07 9.89
N GLU A 24 -27.27 30.75 9.47
CA GLU A 24 -26.08 31.60 9.58
C GLU A 24 -25.57 32.12 8.23
N GLY A 25 -24.78 33.21 8.28
CA GLY A 25 -24.11 33.76 7.09
C GLY A 25 -25.08 34.17 5.97
N ASP A 26 -24.86 33.65 4.77
CA ASP A 26 -25.69 33.91 3.58
C ASP A 26 -26.80 32.85 3.37
N LYS A 27 -27.04 31.99 4.36
CA LYS A 27 -28.09 30.96 4.35
C LYS A 27 -27.93 29.89 3.26
N ARG A 28 -26.71 29.69 2.74
CA ARG A 28 -26.40 28.67 1.71
C ARG A 28 -25.73 27.46 2.33
N ILE A 29 -26.30 26.29 2.11
CA ILE A 29 -25.77 25.00 2.58
C ILE A 29 -24.86 24.28 1.56
N GLU A 30 -24.75 24.81 0.34
CA GLU A 30 -23.91 24.25 -0.73
C GLU A 30 -23.03 25.31 -1.38
N ARG A 31 -21.80 24.93 -1.73
CA ARG A 31 -20.83 25.79 -2.43
C ARG A 31 -19.89 24.99 -3.31
N ARG A 32 -19.50 25.59 -4.44
CA ARG A 32 -18.36 25.13 -5.25
C ARG A 32 -17.10 25.83 -4.78
N LEU A 33 -16.17 25.07 -4.22
CA LEU A 33 -14.88 25.58 -3.74
C LEU A 33 -13.81 25.34 -4.80
N LYS A 34 -12.86 26.26 -4.89
CA LYS A 34 -11.63 26.09 -5.69
C LYS A 34 -10.48 25.80 -4.74
N GLU A 35 -9.50 25.03 -5.22
CA GLU A 35 -8.29 24.78 -4.46
C GLU A 35 -7.53 26.10 -4.24
N ASP A 36 -7.06 26.31 -3.02
CA ASP A 36 -6.02 27.28 -2.74
C ASP A 36 -4.65 26.59 -2.90
N THR A 37 -4.02 26.82 -4.04
CA THR A 37 -2.74 26.19 -4.40
C THR A 37 -1.59 26.63 -3.50
N LEU A 38 -1.69 27.78 -2.83
CA LEU A 38 -0.66 28.25 -1.88
C LEU A 38 -0.66 27.43 -0.60
N LEU A 39 -1.80 26.81 -0.27
CA LEU A 39 -1.96 25.93 0.88
C LEU A 39 -1.69 24.45 0.55
N ARG A 40 -1.27 24.14 -0.68
CA ARG A 40 -0.93 22.76 -1.08
C ARG A 40 0.30 22.29 -0.32
N LYS A 41 0.19 21.11 0.29
CA LYS A 41 1.31 20.45 0.97
C LYS A 41 1.60 19.12 0.31
N ILE A 42 2.89 18.81 0.17
CA ILE A 42 3.35 17.46 -0.14
C ILE A 42 3.53 16.74 1.20
N TYR A 43 2.95 15.55 1.32
CA TYR A 43 3.12 14.68 2.48
C TYR A 43 3.48 13.27 2.03
N LEU A 44 4.35 12.62 2.78
CA LEU A 44 4.69 11.22 2.58
C LEU A 44 3.56 10.37 3.17
N SER A 45 2.58 10.02 2.36
CA SER A 45 1.62 8.96 2.67
C SER A 45 2.16 7.62 2.21
N ALA A 46 2.11 6.64 3.10
CA ALA A 46 2.05 5.26 2.65
C ALA A 46 0.63 4.97 2.17
N THR A 47 0.51 4.24 1.06
CA THR A 47 -0.76 3.74 0.54
C THR A 47 -0.88 2.28 0.97
N PRO A 48 -2.06 1.78 1.38
CA PRO A 48 -2.26 0.37 1.67
C PRO A 48 -2.26 -0.44 0.36
N TRP A 49 -1.47 -1.50 0.32
CA TRP A 49 -1.42 -2.48 -0.77
C TRP A 49 -1.87 -3.83 -0.25
N HIS A 50 -2.76 -4.47 -1.01
CA HIS A 50 -3.11 -5.87 -0.81
C HIS A 50 -2.24 -6.75 -1.69
N ILE A 51 -1.69 -7.81 -1.11
CA ILE A 51 -0.74 -8.72 -1.74
C ILE A 51 -1.31 -10.13 -1.64
N TRP A 52 -1.46 -10.81 -2.78
CA TRP A 52 -1.85 -12.21 -2.84
C TRP A 52 -0.65 -13.05 -3.21
N ILE A 53 -0.37 -14.10 -2.46
CA ILE A 53 0.76 -14.97 -2.72
C ILE A 53 0.24 -16.38 -2.93
N TYR A 54 0.55 -16.96 -4.09
CA TYR A 54 0.13 -18.30 -4.44
C TYR A 54 1.31 -19.25 -4.33
N THR A 55 1.22 -20.21 -3.41
CA THR A 55 2.16 -21.33 -3.36
C THR A 55 1.65 -22.41 -4.31
N SER A 56 2.54 -22.93 -5.17
CA SER A 56 2.11 -23.92 -6.18
C SER A 56 1.57 -25.21 -5.52
N ASP A 57 0.78 -25.97 -6.26
CA ASP A 57 0.31 -27.29 -5.84
C ASP A 57 1.32 -28.42 -6.15
N LYS A 58 2.61 -28.08 -6.30
CA LYS A 58 3.65 -29.10 -6.48
C LYS A 58 3.95 -29.76 -5.13
N LYS A 59 4.17 -31.08 -5.14
CA LYS A 59 4.56 -31.82 -3.93
C LYS A 59 5.81 -31.19 -3.30
N GLY A 60 5.70 -30.79 -2.03
CA GLY A 60 6.80 -30.16 -1.30
C GLY A 60 6.99 -28.67 -1.62
N ALA A 61 6.00 -28.00 -2.23
CA ALA A 61 6.05 -26.57 -2.51
C ALA A 61 5.98 -25.70 -1.26
N SER A 62 5.44 -26.21 -0.13
CA SER A 62 5.28 -25.45 1.11
C SER A 62 6.60 -24.95 1.68
N THR A 63 6.55 -23.87 2.46
CA THR A 63 7.69 -23.42 3.26
C THR A 63 7.26 -22.97 4.65
N ASN A 64 8.15 -23.15 5.63
CA ASN A 64 8.02 -22.55 6.96
C ASN A 64 8.97 -21.36 7.16
N ALA A 65 9.77 -21.03 6.14
CA ALA A 65 10.69 -19.93 6.15
C ALA A 65 9.98 -18.58 6.13
N GLN A 66 10.65 -17.57 6.66
CA GLN A 66 10.17 -16.20 6.57
C GLN A 66 10.37 -15.68 5.14
N ALA A 67 9.32 -15.16 4.51
CA ALA A 67 9.39 -14.49 3.22
C ALA A 67 9.46 -12.96 3.38
N ILE A 68 10.22 -12.32 2.50
CA ILE A 68 10.41 -10.88 2.42
C ILE A 68 10.07 -10.42 0.99
N LEU A 69 9.25 -9.38 0.88
CA LEU A 69 8.86 -8.74 -0.38
C LEU A 69 9.49 -7.36 -0.51
N VAL A 70 9.93 -7.02 -1.73
CA VAL A 70 10.40 -5.67 -2.09
C VAL A 70 9.81 -5.29 -3.44
N LEU A 71 9.12 -4.16 -3.49
CA LEU A 71 8.55 -3.59 -4.72
C LEU A 71 9.46 -2.47 -5.24
N TYR A 72 9.69 -2.44 -6.54
CA TYR A 72 10.52 -1.47 -7.25
C TYR A 72 9.67 -0.70 -8.25
N GLY A 73 9.84 0.62 -8.27
CA GLY A 73 9.16 1.51 -9.19
C GLY A 73 10.09 2.62 -9.71
N SER A 74 9.54 3.54 -10.49
CA SER A 74 10.32 4.63 -11.11
C SER A 74 10.96 5.59 -10.10
N ASN A 75 10.40 5.72 -8.89
CA ASN A 75 10.90 6.61 -7.82
C ASN A 75 11.74 5.87 -6.76
N GLY A 76 12.10 4.61 -7.01
CA GLY A 76 12.97 3.82 -6.13
C GLY A 76 12.37 2.47 -5.75
N LYS A 77 12.44 2.11 -4.46
CA LYS A 77 11.95 0.82 -3.95
C LYS A 77 11.31 0.97 -2.58
N SER A 78 10.43 0.03 -2.25
CA SER A 78 9.87 -0.10 -0.90
C SER A 78 10.96 -0.50 0.11
N LYS A 79 10.63 -0.37 1.40
CA LYS A 79 11.34 -1.08 2.46
C LYS A 79 11.15 -2.60 2.28
N ASN A 80 11.94 -3.39 3.02
CA ASN A 80 11.71 -4.83 3.12
C ASN A 80 10.38 -5.06 3.85
N ILE A 81 9.42 -5.65 3.15
CA ILE A 81 8.10 -6.00 3.69
C ILE A 81 8.19 -7.44 4.16
N LYS A 82 8.15 -7.65 5.48
CA LYS A 82 8.12 -8.98 6.08
C LYS A 82 6.70 -9.51 6.00
N LEU A 83 6.49 -10.61 5.28
CA LEU A 83 5.17 -11.21 5.12
C LEU A 83 4.82 -11.98 6.39
N GLU A 84 3.87 -11.48 7.17
CA GLU A 84 3.53 -12.03 8.48
C GLU A 84 3.02 -13.46 8.39
N ARG A 85 3.79 -14.43 8.88
CA ARG A 85 3.42 -15.84 8.81
C ARG A 85 2.65 -16.29 10.05
N ASN A 86 1.71 -17.20 9.85
CA ASN A 86 1.12 -18.06 10.86
C ASN A 86 1.42 -19.54 10.54
N SER A 87 0.76 -20.49 11.22
CA SER A 87 0.98 -21.93 11.02
C SER A 87 0.56 -22.43 9.64
N ASN A 88 -0.31 -21.72 8.94
CA ASN A 88 -0.93 -22.13 7.67
C ASN A 88 -0.50 -21.25 6.50
N THR A 89 0.50 -20.38 6.68
CA THR A 89 1.02 -19.54 5.61
C THR A 89 1.97 -20.32 4.70
N PHE A 90 1.97 -20.01 3.41
CA PHE A 90 2.82 -20.58 2.36
C PHE A 90 2.70 -22.10 2.22
N GLN A 91 1.46 -22.61 2.31
CA GLN A 91 1.16 -24.03 2.14
C GLN A 91 0.89 -24.38 0.68
N GLN A 92 1.31 -25.58 0.28
CA GLN A 92 1.08 -26.15 -1.04
C GLN A 92 -0.37 -25.95 -1.49
N GLY A 93 -0.54 -25.40 -2.69
CA GLY A 93 -1.85 -25.16 -3.32
C GLY A 93 -2.67 -24.02 -2.70
N TYR A 94 -2.12 -23.29 -1.73
CA TYR A 94 -2.85 -22.25 -1.01
C TYR A 94 -2.49 -20.83 -1.48
N CYS A 95 -3.45 -19.91 -1.26
CA CYS A 95 -3.29 -18.48 -1.50
C CYS A 95 -3.34 -17.73 -0.16
N ASP A 96 -2.27 -17.00 0.14
CA ASP A 96 -2.15 -16.16 1.32
C ASP A 96 -2.35 -14.70 0.97
N GLN A 97 -3.01 -13.94 1.84
CA GLN A 97 -3.30 -12.51 1.66
C GLN A 97 -2.55 -11.70 2.71
N PHE A 98 -1.92 -10.61 2.29
CA PHE A 98 -1.20 -9.69 3.16
C PHE A 98 -1.56 -8.25 2.83
N GLU A 99 -1.35 -7.38 3.81
CA GLU A 99 -1.46 -5.93 3.64
C GLU A 99 -0.14 -5.27 4.00
N ALA A 100 0.24 -4.25 3.21
CA ALA A 100 1.44 -3.48 3.47
C ALA A 100 1.24 -2.01 3.09
N ASP A 101 1.67 -1.13 3.98
CA ASP A 101 1.75 0.29 3.72
C ASP A 101 3.03 0.62 2.95
N ILE A 102 2.88 1.00 1.68
CA ILE A 102 3.98 1.29 0.75
C ILE A 102 3.97 2.78 0.40
N TYR A 103 5.08 3.46 0.68
CA TYR A 103 5.31 4.84 0.23
C TYR A 103 5.42 4.92 -1.29
N ASP A 104 5.22 6.10 -1.85
CA ASP A 104 5.33 6.30 -3.30
C ASP A 104 6.67 5.78 -3.86
N ILE A 105 6.58 4.75 -4.69
CA ILE A 105 7.69 4.18 -5.46
C ILE A 105 7.59 4.56 -6.94
N GLY A 106 6.63 5.41 -7.33
CA GLY A 106 6.30 5.71 -8.71
C GLY A 106 5.65 4.52 -9.43
N VAL A 107 5.83 4.43 -10.75
CA VAL A 107 5.24 3.34 -11.56
C VAL A 107 5.97 2.03 -11.23
N PRO A 108 5.28 1.01 -10.68
CA PRO A 108 5.91 -0.27 -10.35
C PRO A 108 6.37 -1.01 -11.62
N TRP A 109 7.56 -1.58 -11.59
CA TRP A 109 8.12 -2.33 -12.72
C TRP A 109 8.78 -3.67 -12.32
N LYS A 110 9.00 -3.90 -11.02
CA LYS A 110 9.55 -5.16 -10.53
C LYS A 110 9.11 -5.46 -9.10
N LEU A 111 8.81 -6.72 -8.84
CA LEU A 111 8.59 -7.26 -7.50
C LEU A 111 9.65 -8.35 -7.24
N ARG A 112 10.20 -8.36 -6.03
CA ARG A 112 11.12 -9.41 -5.58
C ARG A 112 10.56 -10.04 -4.32
N VAL A 113 10.48 -11.36 -4.31
CA VAL A 113 10.27 -12.15 -3.09
C VAL A 113 11.53 -12.95 -2.80
N SER A 114 11.93 -13.00 -1.53
CA SER A 114 13.10 -13.73 -1.06
C SER A 114 12.82 -14.39 0.29
N LEU A 115 13.46 -15.53 0.56
CA LEU A 115 13.46 -16.13 1.89
C LEU A 115 14.53 -15.46 2.76
N ASP A 116 14.23 -15.29 4.05
CA ASP A 116 15.15 -14.71 5.02
C ASP A 116 16.36 -15.63 5.24
N LYS A 117 17.54 -15.03 5.42
CA LYS A 117 18.85 -15.70 5.39
C LYS A 117 19.05 -16.70 6.52
N GLU A 118 18.30 -16.57 7.60
CA GLU A 118 18.32 -17.51 8.73
C GLU A 118 17.68 -18.87 8.39
N SER A 119 16.95 -18.94 7.28
CA SER A 119 16.26 -20.14 6.79
C SER A 119 17.19 -21.04 5.97
N LEU A 120 18.35 -21.41 6.52
CA LEU A 120 19.31 -22.30 5.86
C LEU A 120 18.59 -23.59 5.42
N SER A 121 18.73 -23.97 4.14
CA SER A 121 18.08 -25.11 3.47
C SER A 121 16.56 -25.01 3.21
N ALA A 122 15.91 -23.88 3.52
CA ALA A 122 14.51 -23.73 3.15
C ALA A 122 14.33 -23.59 1.63
N SER A 123 13.35 -24.31 1.11
CA SER A 123 12.88 -24.17 -0.26
C SER A 123 11.43 -23.74 -0.25
N TRP A 124 10.99 -23.13 -1.34
CA TRP A 124 9.62 -22.69 -1.55
C TRP A 124 9.38 -22.62 -3.05
N HIS A 125 8.27 -23.20 -3.51
CA HIS A 125 7.85 -23.04 -4.89
C HIS A 125 6.68 -22.05 -4.98
N LEU A 126 7.04 -20.78 -5.05
CA LEU A 126 6.14 -19.67 -5.36
C LEU A 126 5.61 -19.82 -6.79
N ASP A 127 4.29 -19.79 -6.97
CA ASP A 127 3.62 -19.85 -8.28
C ASP A 127 3.49 -18.45 -8.88
N ARG A 128 2.82 -17.53 -8.16
CA ARG A 128 2.60 -16.15 -8.58
C ARG A 128 2.30 -15.23 -7.40
N VAL A 129 2.43 -13.92 -7.64
CA VAL A 129 2.12 -12.82 -6.73
C VAL A 129 1.33 -11.77 -7.49
#